data_AF-A0A1V4THH9-F1
#
_entry.id   AF-A0A1V4THH9-F1
#
_cell.length_a   1.000
_cell.length_b   1.000
_cell.length_c   1.000
_cell.angle_alpha   90.00
_cell.angle_beta   90.00
_cell.angle_gamma   90.00
#
_symmetry.space_group_name_H-M   'P 1'
#
loop_
_entity.id
_entity.type
_entity.pdbx_description
1 polymer ?
#
loop_
_entity_poly.entity_id
_entity_poly.type
_entity_poly.pdbx_seq_one_letter_code
_entity_poly.pdbx_strand_id
1 'polypeptide(L)'
;MKMPSWKNVPIRPGKRIKSFIIGFRPSKYSSIIFVIFFIGGFLFAFMDPAKAQSTFDGGFLLNHLTAQFIPPNEISFQYFMDQFVFFLGKVSWGIFSNNLVVSLECIFSGFLIIPVILINLFGFLGSVFYFLITKFGAFKGFIFLFGSFHLVFEVGAAILVIDAFITFYGTLIDSLRQRSLKRFKHRIWNEFIPLVLRIIILLAIAAILEVFWSTWWVYILTHPYISWIDFYTGVYSCVF
;
A
#
# COMPACT_ATOMS: atom_id res chain seq x y z
N MET A 1 40.00 28.43 31.74
CA MET A 1 39.06 27.38 31.31
C MET A 1 37.94 28.05 30.52
N LYS A 2 37.90 27.93 29.18
CA LYS A 2 36.83 28.50 28.34
C LYS A 2 35.82 27.38 28.03
N MET A 3 34.56 27.56 28.40
CA MET A 3 33.47 26.65 28.00
C MET A 3 33.29 26.67 26.48
N PRO A 4 32.97 25.53 25.83
CA PRO A 4 32.69 25.51 24.41
C PRO A 4 31.35 26.22 24.13
N SER A 5 31.37 27.20 23.22
CA SER A 5 30.16 27.81 22.70
C SER A 5 29.36 26.78 21.92
N TRP A 6 28.13 26.51 22.34
CA TRP A 6 27.15 25.78 21.54
C TRP A 6 26.77 26.65 20.34
N LYS A 7 27.55 26.56 19.26
CA LYS A 7 27.13 27.06 17.97
C LYS A 7 25.89 26.27 17.58
N ASN A 8 24.75 26.95 17.59
CA ASN A 8 23.52 26.52 16.93
C ASN A 8 23.86 26.11 15.50
N VAL A 9 24.04 24.81 15.25
CA VAL A 9 24.13 24.27 13.90
C VAL A 9 22.72 24.41 13.33
N PRO A 10 22.49 25.25 12.30
CA PRO A 10 21.17 25.37 11.72
C PRO A 10 20.82 24.03 11.07
N ILE A 11 19.90 23.30 11.69
CA ILE A 11 19.34 22.06 11.16
C ILE A 11 18.51 22.47 9.95
N ARG A 12 19.08 22.34 8.73
CA ARG A 12 18.36 22.65 7.49
C ARG A 12 17.28 21.58 7.26
N PRO A 13 15.97 21.91 7.38
CA PRO A 13 14.90 20.92 7.32
C PRO A 13 14.85 20.16 5.98
N GLY A 14 15.23 20.81 4.87
CA GLY A 14 15.24 20.18 3.54
C GLY A 14 16.22 19.01 3.36
N LYS A 15 17.33 18.95 4.12
CA LYS A 15 18.26 17.80 4.04
C LYS A 15 17.67 16.55 4.69
N ARG A 16 16.91 16.70 5.78
CA ARG A 16 16.26 15.58 6.50
C ARG A 16 15.11 14.98 5.72
N ILE A 17 14.29 15.80 5.06
CA ILE A 17 13.17 15.34 4.23
C ILE A 17 13.72 14.55 3.02
N LYS A 18 14.75 15.07 2.35
CA LYS A 18 15.38 14.37 1.23
C LYS A 18 15.99 13.03 1.64
N SER A 19 16.68 12.98 2.79
CA SER A 19 17.20 11.70 3.32
C SER A 19 16.09 10.73 3.74
N PHE A 20 14.97 11.24 4.24
CA PHE A 20 13.81 10.43 4.61
C PHE A 20 13.16 9.80 3.38
N ILE A 21 12.89 10.59 2.33
CA ILE A 21 12.29 10.12 1.07
C ILE A 21 13.22 9.14 0.35
N ILE A 22 14.53 9.41 0.30
CA ILE A 22 15.52 8.46 -0.26
C ILE A 22 15.50 7.12 0.49
N GLY A 23 15.16 7.14 1.79
CA GLY A 23 15.02 5.93 2.60
C GLY A 23 13.92 4.98 2.11
N PHE A 24 12.89 5.46 1.43
CA PHE A 24 11.83 4.59 0.89
C PHE A 24 12.18 3.98 -0.46
N ARG A 25 13.37 4.26 -1.01
CA ARG A 25 13.77 3.69 -2.30
C ARG A 25 14.09 2.20 -2.14
N PRO A 26 13.38 1.30 -2.84
CA PRO A 26 13.66 -0.12 -2.79
C PRO A 26 14.99 -0.46 -3.47
N SER A 27 15.51 -1.65 -3.16
CA SER A 27 16.68 -2.18 -3.85
C SER A 27 16.39 -2.44 -5.33
N LYS A 28 17.46 -2.46 -6.14
CA LYS A 28 17.38 -2.79 -7.57
C LYS A 28 16.78 -4.19 -7.78
N TYR A 29 17.13 -5.16 -6.93
CA TYR A 29 16.69 -6.55 -7.07
C TYR A 29 15.19 -6.69 -6.82
N SER A 30 14.68 -6.14 -5.72
CA SER A 30 13.25 -6.20 -5.40
C SER A 30 12.42 -5.41 -6.41
N SER A 31 12.96 -4.32 -6.97
CA SER A 31 12.33 -3.59 -8.07
C SER A 31 12.23 -4.42 -9.35
N ILE A 32 13.26 -5.19 -9.70
CA ILE A 32 13.23 -6.08 -10.86
C ILE A 32 12.21 -7.19 -10.66
N ILE A 33 12.16 -7.80 -9.46
CA ILE A 33 11.16 -8.82 -9.11
C ILE A 33 9.74 -8.25 -9.31
N PHE A 34 9.47 -7.04 -8.80
CA PHE A 34 8.20 -6.37 -9.03
C PHE A 34 7.85 -6.26 -10.52
N VAL A 35 8.78 -5.76 -11.34
CA VAL A 35 8.55 -5.59 -12.79
C VAL A 35 8.26 -6.93 -13.48
N ILE A 36 8.97 -7.99 -13.13
CA ILE A 36 8.77 -9.33 -13.70
C ILE A 36 7.35 -9.83 -13.43
N PHE A 37 6.91 -9.77 -12.17
CA PHE A 37 5.58 -10.27 -11.80
C PHE A 37 4.45 -9.36 -12.30
N PHE A 38 4.66 -8.05 -12.33
CA PHE A 38 3.73 -7.10 -12.95
C PHE A 38 3.54 -7.40 -14.45
N ILE A 39 4.62 -7.53 -15.22
CA ILE A 39 4.54 -7.88 -16.63
C ILE A 39 3.94 -9.28 -16.80
N GLY A 40 4.31 -10.24 -15.94
CA GLY A 40 3.75 -11.59 -15.95
C GLY A 40 2.23 -11.59 -15.79
N GLY A 41 1.70 -10.85 -14.82
CA GLY A 41 0.27 -10.66 -14.63
C GLY A 41 -0.41 -10.01 -15.83
N PHE A 42 0.19 -8.95 -16.39
CA PHE A 42 -0.30 -8.29 -17.59
C PHE A 42 -0.38 -9.25 -18.79
N LEU A 43 0.68 -10.02 -19.05
CA LEU A 43 0.73 -10.99 -20.13
C LEU A 43 -0.26 -12.15 -19.90
N PHE A 44 -0.42 -12.61 -18.66
CA PHE A 44 -1.40 -13.63 -18.31
C PHE A 44 -2.82 -13.15 -18.62
N ALA A 45 -3.17 -11.92 -18.23
CA ALA A 45 -4.47 -11.32 -18.55
C ALA A 45 -4.66 -11.06 -20.05
N PHE A 46 -3.59 -10.74 -20.78
CA PHE A 46 -3.62 -10.65 -22.24
C PHE A 46 -3.90 -11.99 -22.93
N MET A 47 -3.32 -13.09 -22.42
CA MET A 47 -3.45 -14.43 -23.01
C MET A 47 -4.76 -15.12 -22.63
N ASP A 48 -5.21 -14.99 -21.39
CA ASP A 48 -6.44 -15.60 -20.88
C ASP A 48 -7.18 -14.65 -19.92
N PRO A 49 -7.90 -13.65 -20.47
CA PRO A 49 -8.61 -12.64 -19.68
C PRO A 49 -9.60 -13.24 -18.69
N ALA A 50 -10.30 -14.32 -19.07
CA ALA A 50 -11.30 -14.96 -18.21
C ALA A 50 -10.66 -15.59 -16.97
N LYS A 51 -9.55 -16.34 -17.14
CA LYS A 51 -8.83 -16.92 -15.99
C LYS A 51 -8.12 -15.89 -15.15
N ALA A 52 -7.59 -14.82 -15.75
CA ALA A 52 -6.98 -13.73 -14.98
C ALA A 52 -8.02 -13.04 -14.09
N GLN A 53 -9.22 -12.81 -14.62
CA GLN A 53 -10.32 -12.23 -13.88
C GLN A 53 -10.79 -13.12 -12.72
N SER A 54 -10.86 -14.44 -12.91
CA SER A 54 -11.21 -15.37 -11.81
C SER A 54 -10.08 -15.59 -10.80
N THR A 55 -8.82 -15.46 -11.21
CA THR A 55 -7.66 -15.71 -10.34
C THR A 55 -7.41 -14.57 -9.37
N PHE A 56 -7.57 -13.34 -9.83
CA PHE A 56 -7.23 -12.16 -9.03
C PHE A 56 -8.44 -11.41 -8.46
N ASP A 57 -9.64 -11.94 -8.69
CA ASP A 57 -10.89 -11.50 -8.08
C ASP A 57 -10.98 -9.97 -7.93
N GLY A 58 -10.80 -9.28 -9.06
CA GLY A 58 -10.63 -7.83 -9.12
C GLY A 58 -11.91 -7.09 -8.74
N GLY A 59 -12.28 -7.09 -7.47
CA GLY A 59 -13.57 -6.69 -6.92
C GLY A 59 -14.13 -5.36 -7.43
N PHE A 60 -13.27 -4.42 -7.84
CA PHE A 60 -13.66 -3.14 -8.46
C PHE A 60 -14.09 -3.25 -9.94
N LEU A 61 -13.56 -4.23 -10.68
CA LEU A 61 -13.87 -4.49 -12.09
C LEU A 61 -14.99 -5.53 -12.28
N LEU A 62 -15.31 -6.28 -11.22
CA LEU A 62 -16.22 -7.43 -11.26
C LEU A 62 -17.66 -7.12 -10.87
N ASN A 63 -17.92 -6.09 -10.06
CA ASN A 63 -19.27 -5.79 -9.55
C ASN A 63 -19.73 -4.37 -9.84
N HIS A 64 -21.06 -4.19 -9.87
CA HIS A 64 -21.71 -2.89 -9.90
C HIS A 64 -21.33 -2.10 -8.64
N LEU A 65 -20.41 -1.15 -8.77
CA LEU A 65 -20.13 -0.13 -7.76
C LEU A 65 -21.42 0.59 -7.45
N THR A 66 -21.98 0.23 -6.32
CA THR A 66 -23.06 0.94 -5.68
C THR A 66 -22.52 1.10 -4.24
N ALA A 67 -22.76 2.14 -3.47
CA ALA A 67 -22.22 2.29 -2.09
C ALA A 67 -23.20 3.11 -1.27
N GLN A 68 -24.00 2.47 -0.39
CA GLN A 68 -25.10 3.17 0.29
C GLN A 68 -24.63 3.54 1.66
N PHE A 69 -24.61 4.85 1.88
CA PHE A 69 -24.80 5.40 3.20
C PHE A 69 -26.31 5.45 3.45
N ILE A 70 -26.79 4.83 4.52
CA ILE A 70 -28.15 5.09 5.04
C ILE A 70 -27.98 6.26 6.01
N PRO A 71 -28.34 7.49 5.62
CA PRO A 71 -28.21 8.62 6.53
C PRO A 71 -29.22 8.48 7.68
N PRO A 72 -28.84 8.86 8.91
CA PRO A 72 -29.77 9.02 10.00
C PRO A 72 -30.67 10.24 9.71
N ASN A 73 -31.81 10.30 10.38
CA ASN A 73 -32.76 11.41 10.24
C ASN A 73 -32.16 12.79 10.60
N GLU A 74 -31.05 12.82 11.35
CA GLU A 74 -30.28 14.04 11.64
C GLU A 74 -28.77 13.77 11.58
N ILE A 75 -28.04 14.58 10.81
CA ILE A 75 -26.57 14.60 10.80
C ILE A 75 -26.11 15.36 12.05
N SER A 76 -25.89 14.63 13.13
CA SER A 76 -25.33 15.17 14.37
C SER A 76 -23.79 15.08 14.38
N PHE A 77 -23.15 15.85 15.26
CA PHE A 77 -21.72 15.68 15.53
C PHE A 77 -21.40 14.24 15.99
N GLN A 78 -22.30 13.62 16.75
CA GLN A 78 -22.16 12.24 17.18
C GLN A 78 -22.15 11.27 15.99
N TYR A 79 -23.05 11.46 15.03
CA TYR A 79 -23.05 10.69 13.80
C TYR A 79 -21.76 10.86 12.99
N PHE A 80 -21.23 12.09 12.88
CA PHE A 80 -19.94 12.33 12.24
C PHE A 80 -18.81 11.56 12.92
N MET A 81 -18.75 11.60 14.26
CA MET A 81 -17.76 10.88 15.05
C MET A 81 -17.88 9.36 14.84
N ASP A 82 -19.09 8.82 14.88
CA ASP A 82 -19.34 7.38 14.72
C ASP A 82 -18.96 6.88 13.34
N GLN A 83 -19.31 7.62 12.29
CA GLN A 83 -19.08 7.21 10.91
C GLN A 83 -17.64 7.48 10.44
N PHE A 84 -17.17 8.72 10.54
CA PHE A 84 -15.92 9.12 9.88
C PHE A 84 -14.68 8.90 10.76
N VAL A 85 -14.84 8.91 12.09
CA VAL A 85 -13.71 8.73 13.00
C VAL A 85 -13.67 7.29 13.51
N PHE A 86 -14.73 6.81 14.15
CA PHE A 86 -14.71 5.50 14.78
C PHE A 86 -14.85 4.37 13.77
N PHE A 87 -15.82 4.42 12.85
CA PHE A 87 -15.98 3.37 11.85
C PHE A 87 -14.84 3.35 10.83
N LEU A 88 -14.60 4.44 10.09
CA LEU A 88 -13.48 4.45 9.11
C LEU A 88 -12.12 4.25 9.78
N GLY A 89 -11.93 4.78 10.99
CA GLY A 89 -10.72 4.52 11.78
C GLY A 89 -10.55 3.04 12.13
N LYS A 90 -11.62 2.36 12.56
CA LYS A 90 -11.63 0.92 12.83
C LYS A 90 -11.33 0.10 11.56
N VAL A 91 -11.94 0.45 10.43
CA VAL A 91 -11.70 -0.24 9.15
C VAL A 91 -10.25 -0.05 8.70
N SER A 92 -9.74 1.20 8.72
CA SER A 92 -8.35 1.52 8.38
C SER A 92 -7.37 0.76 9.28
N TRP A 93 -7.66 0.70 10.59
CA TRP A 93 -6.85 -0.06 11.54
C TRP A 93 -6.86 -1.57 11.26
N GLY A 94 -8.01 -2.12 10.88
CA GLY A 94 -8.15 -3.52 10.49
C GLY A 94 -7.27 -3.87 9.28
N ILE A 95 -7.35 -3.07 8.22
CA ILE A 95 -6.54 -3.21 7.01
C ILE A 95 -5.05 -3.11 7.35
N PHE A 96 -4.66 -2.05 8.08
CA PHE A 96 -3.28 -1.85 8.51
C PHE A 96 -2.74 -3.05 9.30
N SER A 97 -3.49 -3.52 10.29
CA SER A 97 -3.09 -4.63 11.16
C SER A 97 -2.95 -5.93 10.38
N ASN A 98 -3.90 -6.24 9.50
CA ASN A 98 -3.85 -7.41 8.64
C ASN A 98 -2.62 -7.38 7.71
N ASN A 99 -2.42 -6.26 7.01
CA ASN A 99 -1.29 -6.12 6.09
C ASN A 99 0.05 -6.13 6.83
N LEU A 100 0.10 -5.63 8.07
CA LEU A 100 1.29 -5.71 8.91
C LEU A 100 1.59 -7.15 9.32
N VAL A 101 0.60 -7.91 9.79
CA VAL A 101 0.78 -9.33 10.17
C VAL A 101 1.32 -10.13 8.98
N VAL A 102 0.65 -10.02 7.83
CA VAL A 102 1.07 -10.68 6.58
C VAL A 102 2.47 -10.26 6.16
N SER A 103 2.81 -8.98 6.29
CA SER A 103 4.15 -8.47 5.98
C SER A 103 5.21 -9.08 6.89
N LEU A 104 4.95 -9.18 8.20
CA LEU A 104 5.86 -9.80 9.16
C LEU A 104 6.00 -11.30 8.90
N GLU A 105 4.92 -12.00 8.56
CA GLU A 105 4.95 -13.41 8.15
C GLU A 105 5.78 -13.60 6.88
N CYS A 106 5.64 -12.72 5.88
CA CYS A 106 6.49 -12.71 4.69
C CYS A 106 7.96 -12.54 5.05
N ILE A 107 8.29 -11.57 5.91
CA ILE A 107 9.68 -11.27 6.32
C ILE A 107 10.30 -12.44 7.07
N PHE A 108 9.58 -13.04 8.02
CA PHE A 108 10.15 -14.03 8.93
C PHE A 108 9.99 -15.47 8.46
N SER A 109 9.00 -15.80 7.62
CA SER A 109 8.82 -17.16 7.10
C SER A 109 9.24 -17.32 5.64
N GLY A 110 9.16 -16.24 4.85
CA GLY A 110 9.40 -16.26 3.39
C GLY A 110 8.32 -16.96 2.57
N PHE A 111 7.53 -17.87 3.15
CA PHE A 111 6.55 -18.68 2.43
C PHE A 111 5.46 -17.86 1.76
N LEU A 112 4.96 -16.83 2.45
CA LEU A 112 3.86 -15.99 1.93
C LEU A 112 4.31 -14.99 0.86
N ILE A 113 5.60 -14.78 0.65
CA ILE A 113 6.10 -13.82 -0.36
C ILE A 113 5.56 -14.18 -1.75
N ILE A 114 5.64 -15.46 -2.13
CA ILE A 114 5.20 -15.89 -3.47
C ILE A 114 3.69 -15.71 -3.68
N PRO A 115 2.81 -16.38 -2.91
CA PRO A 115 1.38 -16.30 -3.16
C PRO A 115 0.82 -14.90 -2.89
N VAL A 116 1.28 -14.21 -1.84
CA VAL A 116 0.67 -12.94 -1.43
C VAL A 116 1.26 -11.74 -2.17
N ILE A 117 2.58 -11.58 -2.18
CA ILE A 117 3.21 -10.39 -2.77
C ILE A 117 3.41 -10.56 -4.27
N LEU A 118 4.04 -11.66 -4.69
CA LEU A 118 4.44 -11.81 -6.09
C LEU A 118 3.24 -12.09 -7.00
N ILE A 119 2.38 -13.03 -6.59
CA ILE A 119 1.20 -13.41 -7.38
C ILE A 119 0.04 -12.44 -7.09
N ASN A 120 -0.49 -12.43 -5.87
CA ASN A 120 -1.75 -11.73 -5.56
C ASN A 120 -1.65 -10.21 -5.50
N LEU A 121 -0.47 -9.61 -5.35
CA LEU A 121 -0.30 -8.16 -5.41
C LEU A 121 0.31 -7.71 -6.73
N PHE A 122 1.53 -8.17 -7.06
CA PHE A 122 2.23 -7.70 -8.26
C PHE A 122 1.59 -8.23 -9.55
N GLY A 123 1.28 -9.54 -9.59
CA GLY A 123 0.58 -10.17 -10.71
C GLY A 123 -0.85 -9.63 -10.88
N PHE A 124 -1.56 -9.43 -9.78
CA PHE A 124 -2.88 -8.77 -9.80
C PHE A 124 -2.81 -7.36 -10.40
N LEU A 125 -1.87 -6.54 -9.94
CA LEU A 125 -1.72 -5.16 -10.42
C LEU A 125 -1.48 -5.10 -11.94
N GLY A 126 -0.65 -6.01 -12.46
CA GLY A 126 -0.42 -6.16 -13.90
C GLY A 126 -1.68 -6.54 -14.66
N SER A 127 -2.46 -7.47 -14.11
CA SER A 127 -3.73 -7.93 -14.69
C SER A 127 -4.79 -6.82 -14.69
N VAL A 128 -4.95 -6.11 -13.57
CA VAL A 128 -5.84 -4.94 -13.46
C VAL A 128 -5.45 -3.88 -14.48
N PHE A 129 -4.15 -3.61 -14.64
CA PHE A 129 -3.68 -2.63 -15.59
C PHE A 129 -4.06 -3.01 -17.04
N TYR A 130 -3.92 -4.28 -17.41
CA TYR A 130 -4.42 -4.78 -18.70
C TYR A 130 -5.91 -4.49 -18.89
N PHE A 131 -6.75 -4.89 -17.94
CA PHE A 131 -8.20 -4.69 -18.03
C PHE A 131 -8.60 -3.20 -18.09
N LEU A 132 -7.89 -2.34 -17.36
CA LEU A 132 -8.12 -0.90 -17.42
C LEU A 132 -7.75 -0.32 -18.80
N ILE A 133 -6.65 -0.78 -19.40
CA ILE A 133 -6.23 -0.36 -20.74
C ILE A 133 -7.25 -0.83 -21.78
N THR A 134 -7.71 -2.08 -21.72
CA THR A 134 -8.67 -2.60 -22.70
C THR A 134 -10.04 -1.93 -22.59
N LYS A 135 -10.47 -1.59 -21.37
CA LYS A 135 -11.80 -1.00 -21.14
C LYS A 135 -11.83 0.52 -21.35
N PHE A 136 -10.78 1.24 -20.95
CA PHE A 136 -10.79 2.71 -20.91
C PHE A 136 -9.71 3.37 -21.78
N GLY A 137 -8.82 2.58 -22.40
CA GLY A 137 -7.67 3.05 -23.15
C GLY A 137 -6.45 3.33 -22.27
N ALA A 138 -5.26 3.34 -22.89
CA ALA A 138 -3.99 3.36 -22.18
C ALA A 138 -3.80 4.52 -21.20
N PHE A 139 -4.09 5.74 -21.66
CA PHE A 139 -3.93 6.95 -20.86
C PHE A 139 -4.83 6.95 -19.62
N LYS A 140 -6.12 6.59 -19.78
CA LYS A 140 -7.05 6.51 -18.65
C LYS A 140 -6.68 5.37 -17.71
N GLY A 141 -6.25 4.22 -18.23
CA GLY A 141 -5.80 3.11 -17.39
C GLY A 141 -4.63 3.48 -16.49
N PHE A 142 -3.66 4.26 -16.99
CA PHE A 142 -2.59 4.82 -16.15
C PHE A 142 -3.14 5.75 -15.08
N ILE A 143 -4.08 6.65 -15.42
CA ILE A 143 -4.70 7.56 -14.46
C ILE A 143 -5.43 6.79 -13.36
N PHE A 144 -6.18 5.73 -13.68
CA PHE A 144 -6.87 4.92 -12.68
C PHE A 144 -5.91 4.21 -11.73
N LEU A 145 -4.83 3.64 -12.27
CA LEU A 145 -3.83 2.93 -11.47
C LEU A 145 -3.07 3.86 -10.54
N PHE A 146 -2.57 4.99 -11.07
CA PHE A 146 -1.86 6.00 -10.27
C PHE A 146 -2.80 6.80 -9.36
N GLY A 147 -4.04 7.01 -9.79
CA GLY A 147 -5.10 7.63 -9.02
C GLY A 147 -5.48 6.80 -7.81
N SER A 148 -5.24 5.48 -7.82
CA SER A 148 -5.37 4.61 -6.66
C SER A 148 -4.14 4.74 -5.75
N PHE A 149 -3.96 5.92 -5.13
CA PHE A 149 -2.74 6.26 -4.39
C PHE A 149 -2.38 5.23 -3.30
N HIS A 150 -3.36 4.61 -2.63
CA HIS A 150 -3.11 3.56 -1.64
C HIS A 150 -2.28 2.41 -2.22
N LEU A 151 -2.59 1.95 -3.45
CA LEU A 151 -1.85 0.87 -4.13
C LEU A 151 -0.36 1.22 -4.30
N VAL A 152 -0.02 2.48 -4.55
CA VAL A 152 1.38 2.91 -4.67
C VAL A 152 2.14 2.69 -3.35
N PHE A 153 1.49 3.00 -2.22
CA PHE A 153 2.08 2.80 -0.90
C PHE A 153 2.13 1.31 -0.52
N GLU A 154 1.11 0.53 -0.85
CA GLU A 154 1.09 -0.92 -0.61
C GLU A 154 2.15 -1.66 -1.41
N VAL A 155 2.25 -1.37 -2.72
CA VAL A 155 3.30 -1.93 -3.58
C VAL A 155 4.67 -1.51 -3.07
N GLY A 156 4.84 -0.25 -2.69
CA GLY A 156 6.06 0.23 -2.04
C GLY A 156 6.41 -0.58 -0.79
N ALA A 157 5.45 -0.79 0.10
CA ALA A 157 5.63 -1.57 1.32
C ALA A 157 6.01 -3.02 1.00
N ALA A 158 5.33 -3.64 0.05
CA ALA A 158 5.57 -5.02 -0.36
C ALA A 158 6.96 -5.22 -0.99
N ILE A 159 7.45 -4.25 -1.77
CA ILE A 159 8.83 -4.29 -2.29
C ILE A 159 9.83 -4.18 -1.12
N LEU A 160 9.59 -3.30 -0.15
CA LEU A 160 10.43 -3.20 1.05
C LEU A 160 10.35 -4.45 1.94
N VAL A 161 9.23 -5.18 1.95
CA VAL A 161 9.10 -6.48 2.62
C VAL A 161 10.08 -7.50 2.03
N ILE A 162 10.24 -7.54 0.70
CA ILE A 162 11.23 -8.40 0.04
C ILE A 162 12.65 -7.98 0.45
N ASP A 163 12.94 -6.67 0.46
CA ASP A 163 14.23 -6.16 0.93
C ASP A 163 14.49 -6.55 2.40
N ALA A 164 13.46 -6.52 3.25
CA ALA A 164 13.55 -6.86 4.66
C ALA A 164 13.80 -8.35 4.87
N PHE A 165 13.11 -9.20 4.12
CA PHE A 165 13.37 -10.64 4.06
C PHE A 165 14.82 -10.93 3.69
N ILE A 166 15.30 -10.36 2.56
CA ILE A 166 16.68 -10.56 2.09
C ILE A 166 17.69 -10.04 3.11
N THR A 167 17.44 -8.87 3.70
CA THR A 167 18.34 -8.27 4.68
C THR A 167 18.41 -9.10 5.95
N PHE A 168 17.28 -9.58 6.46
CA PHE A 168 17.21 -10.41 7.67
C PHE A 168 17.95 -11.73 7.47
N TYR A 169 17.56 -12.50 6.46
CA TYR A 169 18.14 -13.82 6.19
C TYR A 169 19.59 -13.74 5.71
N GLY A 170 19.93 -12.76 4.88
CA GLY A 170 21.32 -12.52 4.46
C GLY A 170 22.22 -12.20 5.65
N THR A 171 21.76 -11.35 6.57
CA THR A 171 22.50 -11.03 7.80
C THR A 171 22.62 -12.23 8.73
N LEU A 172 21.58 -13.05 8.84
CA LEU A 172 21.60 -14.28 9.63
C LEU A 172 22.62 -15.28 9.09
N ILE A 173 22.60 -15.55 7.79
CA ILE A 173 23.53 -16.47 7.11
C ILE A 173 24.98 -15.98 7.27
N ASP A 174 25.23 -14.68 7.07
CA ASP A 174 26.56 -14.09 7.25
C ASP A 174 27.07 -14.25 8.70
N SER A 175 26.18 -14.07 9.68
CA SER A 175 26.52 -14.22 11.09
C SER A 175 26.89 -15.66 11.44
N LEU A 176 26.15 -16.64 10.91
CA LEU A 176 26.46 -18.06 11.07
C LEU A 176 27.81 -18.42 10.45
N ARG A 177 28.08 -17.93 9.23
CA ARG A 177 29.36 -18.13 8.53
C ARG A 177 30.54 -17.54 9.31
N GLN A 178 30.36 -16.36 9.88
CA GLN A 178 31.42 -15.65 10.62
C GLN A 178 31.46 -16.01 12.11
N ARG A 179 30.55 -16.88 12.57
CA ARG A 179 30.39 -17.29 13.98
C ARG A 179 30.37 -16.11 14.96
N SER A 180 29.75 -14.99 14.55
CA SER A 180 29.76 -13.75 15.32
C SER A 180 28.43 -13.00 15.23
N LEU A 181 27.83 -12.76 16.40
CA LEU A 181 26.58 -12.00 16.55
C LEU A 181 26.79 -10.49 16.54
N LYS A 182 28.04 -9.99 16.67
CA LYS A 182 28.30 -8.54 16.67
C LYS A 182 27.83 -7.90 15.37
N ARG A 183 28.16 -8.52 14.23
CA ARG A 183 27.76 -8.03 12.91
C ARG A 183 26.27 -8.16 12.67
N PHE A 184 25.66 -9.26 13.14
CA PHE A 184 24.21 -9.45 13.10
C PHE A 184 23.48 -8.32 13.81
N LYS A 185 23.80 -8.08 15.09
CA LYS A 185 23.18 -7.01 15.88
C LYS A 185 23.33 -5.65 15.21
N HIS A 186 24.53 -5.33 14.72
CA HIS A 186 24.77 -4.05 14.06
C HIS A 186 23.90 -3.86 12.80
N ARG A 187 23.83 -4.87 11.93
CA ARG A 187 23.01 -4.81 10.70
C ARG A 187 21.51 -4.82 11.00
N ILE A 188 21.07 -5.57 12.01
CA ILE A 188 19.67 -5.55 12.44
C ILE A 188 19.25 -4.14 12.88
N TRP A 189 20.06 -3.49 13.72
CA TRP A 189 19.76 -2.15 14.23
C TRP A 189 19.84 -1.07 13.16
N ASN A 190 20.80 -1.16 12.23
CA ASN A 190 21.08 -0.07 11.29
C ASN A 190 20.44 -0.23 9.91
N GLU A 191 20.09 -1.46 9.51
CA GLU A 191 19.51 -1.76 8.20
C GLU A 191 18.08 -2.30 8.34
N PHE A 192 17.89 -3.40 9.07
CA PHE A 192 16.60 -4.11 9.13
C PHE A 192 15.50 -3.35 9.88
N ILE A 193 15.75 -2.88 11.11
CA ILE A 193 14.75 -2.16 11.91
C ILE A 193 14.26 -0.88 11.19
N PRO A 194 15.14 -0.03 10.63
CA PRO A 194 14.71 1.12 9.84
C PRO A 194 13.83 0.73 8.65
N LEU A 195 14.08 -0.41 8.03
CA LEU A 195 13.29 -0.92 6.90
C LEU A 195 11.90 -1.36 7.35
N VAL A 196 11.79 -2.09 8.46
CA VAL A 196 10.50 -2.48 9.07
C VAL A 196 9.68 -1.24 9.44
N LEU A 197 10.30 -0.21 10.02
CA LEU A 197 9.62 1.05 10.34
C LEU A 197 9.08 1.75 9.10
N ARG A 198 9.81 1.72 7.98
CA ARG A 198 9.33 2.28 6.71
C ARG A 198 8.15 1.50 6.16
N ILE A 199 8.17 0.17 6.24
CA ILE A 199 7.03 -0.69 5.86
C ILE A 199 5.80 -0.30 6.68
N ILE A 200 5.94 -0.20 8.01
CA ILE A 200 4.85 0.21 8.91
C ILE A 200 4.26 1.56 8.49
N ILE A 201 5.10 2.56 8.21
CA ILE A 201 4.65 3.89 7.79
C ILE A 201 3.90 3.82 6.46
N LEU A 202 4.43 3.08 5.47
CA LEU A 202 3.79 2.92 4.17
C LEU A 202 2.43 2.22 4.30
N LEU A 203 2.34 1.14 5.08
CA LEU A 203 1.09 0.42 5.31
C LEU A 203 0.05 1.27 6.04
N ALA A 204 0.47 2.09 7.01
CA ALA A 204 -0.44 2.98 7.72
C ALA A 204 -1.02 4.05 6.78
N ILE A 205 -0.17 4.67 5.95
CA ILE A 205 -0.61 5.64 4.94
C ILE A 205 -1.50 4.95 3.90
N ALA A 206 -1.11 3.76 3.44
CA ALA A 206 -1.89 2.97 2.50
C ALA A 206 -3.29 2.68 3.03
N ALA A 207 -3.43 2.17 4.26
CA ALA A 207 -4.73 1.83 4.83
C ALA A 207 -5.64 3.05 5.02
N ILE A 208 -5.07 4.17 5.49
CA ILE A 208 -5.82 5.43 5.60
C ILE A 208 -6.26 5.89 4.20
N LEU A 209 -5.36 5.89 3.22
CA LEU A 209 -5.73 6.26 1.86
C LEU A 209 -6.74 5.28 1.29
N GLU A 210 -6.59 3.98 1.48
CA GLU A 210 -7.51 2.98 0.93
C GLU A 210 -8.93 3.28 1.39
N VAL A 211 -9.14 3.46 2.70
CA VAL A 211 -10.47 3.74 3.24
C VAL A 211 -10.96 5.14 2.87
N PHE A 212 -10.16 6.18 3.11
CA PHE A 212 -10.64 7.56 2.94
C PHE A 212 -10.64 8.00 1.47
N TRP A 213 -9.70 7.56 0.66
CA TRP A 213 -9.56 7.92 -0.76
C TRP A 213 -10.48 7.09 -1.67
N SER A 214 -10.68 5.78 -1.42
CA SER A 214 -11.64 5.00 -2.21
C SER A 214 -13.07 5.50 -2.02
N THR A 215 -13.42 5.91 -0.79
CA THR A 215 -14.68 6.58 -0.47
C THR A 215 -14.85 7.88 -1.28
N TRP A 216 -13.75 8.62 -1.49
CA TRP A 216 -13.73 9.87 -2.27
C TRP A 216 -13.68 9.69 -3.80
N TRP A 217 -13.08 8.63 -4.33
CA TRP A 217 -13.09 8.36 -5.78
C TRP A 217 -14.40 7.79 -6.27
N VAL A 218 -15.05 6.92 -5.49
CA VAL A 218 -16.44 6.53 -5.75
C VAL A 218 -17.29 7.80 -5.83
N TYR A 219 -17.04 8.79 -4.99
CA TYR A 219 -17.72 10.09 -5.02
C TYR A 219 -17.43 10.96 -6.26
N ILE A 220 -16.19 10.99 -6.76
CA ILE A 220 -15.78 11.87 -7.88
C ILE A 220 -16.03 11.24 -9.28
N LEU A 221 -15.87 9.93 -9.42
CA LEU A 221 -15.90 9.26 -10.73
C LEU A 221 -17.28 8.75 -11.14
N THR A 222 -18.26 8.76 -10.22
CA THR A 222 -19.62 8.32 -10.53
C THR A 222 -20.58 9.41 -10.97
N HIS A 223 -20.23 10.71 -11.08
CA HIS A 223 -20.80 11.65 -12.10
C HIS A 223 -20.28 13.11 -12.04
N PRO A 224 -20.41 13.90 -13.14
CA PRO A 224 -19.90 15.27 -13.25
C PRO A 224 -20.68 16.36 -12.49
N TYR A 225 -21.87 16.06 -11.97
CA TYR A 225 -22.73 17.01 -11.25
C TYR A 225 -23.66 16.23 -10.32
N ILE A 226 -23.29 16.10 -9.05
CA ILE A 226 -24.22 15.74 -7.97
C ILE A 226 -24.01 16.81 -6.90
N SER A 227 -25.06 17.55 -6.53
CA SER A 227 -24.94 18.54 -5.47
C SER A 227 -24.63 17.84 -4.16
N TRP A 228 -23.88 18.47 -3.25
CA TRP A 228 -23.59 17.88 -1.94
C TRP A 228 -24.87 17.39 -1.23
N ILE A 229 -26.00 18.08 -1.45
CA ILE A 229 -27.31 17.65 -0.98
C ILE A 229 -27.72 16.31 -1.59
N ASP A 230 -27.65 16.11 -2.90
CA ASP A 230 -28.03 14.86 -3.58
C ASP A 230 -27.14 13.66 -3.21
N PHE A 231 -25.86 13.92 -2.87
CA PHE A 231 -24.96 12.90 -2.32
C PHE A 231 -25.37 12.49 -0.90
N TYR A 232 -25.80 13.45 -0.07
CA TYR A 232 -26.26 13.20 1.30
C TYR A 232 -27.74 12.73 1.39
N THR A 233 -28.58 13.04 0.40
CA THR A 233 -30.03 12.71 0.38
C THR A 233 -30.36 11.42 -0.37
N GLY A 234 -29.35 10.66 -0.80
CA GLY A 234 -29.46 9.22 -0.99
C GLY A 234 -29.51 8.80 -2.44
N VAL A 235 -28.36 8.36 -2.97
CA VAL A 235 -28.26 7.76 -4.29
C VAL A 235 -27.14 6.68 -4.36
N TYR A 236 -27.58 5.40 -4.33
CA TYR A 236 -26.99 4.10 -4.78
C TYR A 236 -26.08 3.21 -3.88
N SER A 237 -26.45 1.92 -3.61
CA SER A 237 -25.95 0.93 -2.60
C SER A 237 -25.09 -0.27 -3.02
N CYS A 238 -23.93 -0.51 -2.39
CA CYS A 238 -23.33 -1.85 -2.37
C CYS A 238 -24.01 -2.60 -1.24
N VAL A 239 -24.48 -3.80 -1.55
CA VAL A 239 -24.97 -4.78 -0.59
C VAL A 239 -23.85 -5.81 -0.40
N PHE A 240 -23.58 -6.19 0.85
CA PHE A 240 -22.86 -7.44 1.18
C PHE A 240 -23.87 -8.57 1.35
#